data_AF-A0A7K8WQM4-F1
#
_entry.id   AF-A0A7K8WQM4-F1
#
_cell.length_a   1.000
_cell.length_b   1.000
_cell.length_c   1.000
_cell.angle_alpha   90.00
_cell.angle_beta   90.00
_cell.angle_gamma   90.00
#
_symmetry.space_group_name_H-M   'P 1'
#
loop_
_entity.id
_entity.type
_entity.pdbx_description
1 polymer ?
#
loop_
_entity_poly.entity_id
_entity_poly.type
_entity_poly.pdbx_seq_one_letter_code
_entity_poly.pdbx_strand_id
1 'polypeptide(L)'
;MDRVYEKPLPEERLFGILPNCSHAYCVGCIRKWRRSRDFQSTVIKACPECRITSSYYIPHKYWISDVGEKEKLIRAFKARTGKIRCKFFVRTRGHCPFRSDCIYLHELPAVRLPRH
;
A
#
# COMPACT_ATOMS: atom_id res chain seq x y z
N MET A 1 6.46 -20.80 9.45
CA MET A 1 6.57 -19.33 9.52
C MET A 1 7.89 -18.92 8.90
N ASP A 2 7.87 -18.04 7.90
CA ASP A 2 9.07 -17.61 7.15
C ASP A 2 9.84 -16.54 7.95
N ARG A 3 11.14 -16.78 8.21
CA ARG A 3 11.98 -15.90 9.04
C ARG A 3 12.54 -14.77 8.17
N VAL A 4 11.80 -13.66 8.12
CA VAL A 4 12.07 -12.49 7.27
C VAL A 4 13.52 -11.98 7.37
N TYR A 5 14.14 -12.05 8.54
CA TYR A 5 15.51 -11.61 8.77
C TYR A 5 16.59 -12.48 8.10
N GLU A 6 16.26 -13.73 7.78
CA GLU A 6 17.20 -14.71 7.20
C GLU A 6 17.21 -14.67 5.67
N LYS A 7 16.43 -13.77 5.05
CA LYS A 7 16.39 -13.67 3.59
C LYS A 7 17.71 -13.16 3.01
N PRO A 8 18.14 -13.70 1.86
CA PRO A 8 19.43 -13.36 1.26
C PRO A 8 19.50 -11.89 0.84
N LEU A 9 18.39 -11.32 0.37
CA LEU A 9 18.32 -9.93 -0.07
C LEU A 9 17.87 -9.01 1.08
N PRO A 10 18.60 -7.93 1.39
CA PRO A 10 18.22 -6.94 2.40
C PRO A 10 16.83 -6.32 2.14
N GLU A 11 16.47 -6.20 0.87
CA GLU A 11 15.22 -5.64 0.36
C GLU A 11 14.00 -6.54 0.71
N GLU A 12 14.25 -7.83 0.87
CA GLU A 12 13.24 -8.82 1.24
C GLU A 12 13.09 -8.99 2.75
N ARG A 13 14.01 -8.40 3.53
CA ARG A 13 13.96 -8.34 5.01
C ARG A 13 12.99 -7.26 5.53
N LEU A 14 11.98 -6.93 4.73
CA LEU A 14 10.96 -5.95 5.06
C LEU A 14 9.63 -6.64 5.34
N PHE A 15 8.92 -6.11 6.31
CA PHE A 15 7.55 -6.48 6.63
C PHE A 15 6.58 -5.56 5.88
N GLY A 16 5.61 -6.14 5.18
CA GLY A 16 4.44 -5.45 4.68
C GLY A 16 3.40 -5.37 5.79
N ILE A 17 3.31 -4.21 6.44
CA ILE A 17 2.33 -3.92 7.49
C ILE A 17 1.01 -3.55 6.84
N LEU A 18 -0.08 -4.22 7.24
CA LEU A 18 -1.42 -3.88 6.77
C LEU A 18 -2.02 -2.77 7.65
N PRO A 19 -2.51 -1.66 7.08
CA PRO A 19 -3.13 -0.58 7.86
C PRO A 19 -4.35 -1.06 8.67
N ASN A 20 -5.19 -1.92 8.09
CA ASN A 20 -6.52 -2.22 8.63
C ASN A 20 -6.56 -3.46 9.55
N CYS A 21 -5.43 -4.13 9.80
CA CYS A 21 -5.35 -5.27 10.74
C CYS A 21 -3.97 -5.38 11.38
N SER A 22 -3.83 -6.08 12.49
CA SER A 22 -2.54 -6.27 13.19
C SER A 22 -1.58 -7.23 12.49
N HIS A 23 -1.98 -7.84 11.37
CA HIS A 23 -1.17 -8.83 10.67
C HIS A 23 -0.07 -8.15 9.85
N ALA A 24 1.12 -8.76 9.89
CA ALA A 24 2.29 -8.36 9.13
C ALA A 24 2.85 -9.59 8.41
N TYR A 25 3.29 -9.40 7.17
CA TYR A 25 3.87 -10.47 6.36
C TYR A 25 5.18 -9.99 5.77
N CYS A 26 6.03 -10.91 5.31
CA CYS A 26 7.16 -10.52 4.49
C CYS A 26 6.67 -9.80 3.21
N VAL A 27 7.40 -8.79 2.72
CA VAL A 27 6.99 -8.04 1.51
C VAL A 27 6.81 -8.98 0.31
N GLY A 28 7.66 -10.00 0.16
CA GLY A 28 7.52 -11.02 -0.89
C GLY A 28 6.22 -11.83 -0.77
N CYS A 29 5.81 -12.14 0.46
CA CYS A 29 4.64 -12.95 0.79
C CYS A 29 3.35 -12.21 0.43
N ILE A 30 3.20 -10.97 0.92
CA ILE A 30 2.02 -10.15 0.63
C ILE A 30 1.96 -9.75 -0.85
N ARG A 31 3.12 -9.60 -1.51
CA ARG A 31 3.20 -9.37 -2.95
C ARG A 31 2.75 -10.58 -3.76
N LYS A 32 3.12 -11.80 -3.35
CA LYS A 32 2.63 -13.05 -3.97
C LYS A 32 1.12 -13.20 -3.79
N TRP A 33 0.62 -12.95 -2.57
CA TRP A 33 -0.82 -12.95 -2.26
C TRP A 33 -1.60 -12.00 -3.17
N ARG A 34 -1.18 -10.75 -3.27
CA ARG A 34 -1.85 -9.73 -4.11
C ARG A 34 -1.74 -9.98 -5.61
N ARG A 35 -0.80 -10.81 -6.07
CA ARG A 35 -0.65 -11.20 -7.48
C ARG A 35 -1.39 -12.49 -7.84
N SER A 36 -1.82 -13.27 -6.85
CA SER A 36 -2.61 -14.47 -7.11
C SER A 36 -3.87 -14.07 -7.88
N ARG A 37 -4.15 -14.81 -8.96
CA ARG A 37 -5.36 -14.63 -9.78
C ARG A 37 -6.42 -15.66 -9.42
N ASP A 38 -6.10 -16.57 -8.51
CA ASP A 38 -6.91 -17.69 -8.07
C ASP A 38 -8.13 -17.24 -7.24
N PHE A 39 -8.10 -16.01 -6.73
CA PHE A 39 -9.16 -15.44 -5.90
C PHE A 39 -9.70 -14.13 -6.47
N GLN A 40 -10.95 -13.82 -6.13
CA GLN A 40 -11.60 -12.56 -6.49
C GLN A 40 -10.78 -11.34 -6.01
N SER A 41 -10.88 -10.23 -6.75
CA SER A 41 -10.06 -9.02 -6.49
C SER A 41 -10.22 -8.44 -5.07
N THR A 42 -11.36 -8.70 -4.41
CA THR A 42 -11.67 -8.32 -3.04
C THR A 42 -10.88 -9.14 -2.01
N VAL A 43 -10.67 -10.44 -2.29
CA VAL A 43 -9.94 -11.37 -1.43
C VAL A 43 -8.44 -11.14 -1.48
N ILE A 44 -7.88 -10.92 -2.68
CA ILE A 44 -6.43 -10.68 -2.84
C ILE A 44 -6.01 -9.31 -2.27
N LYS A 45 -6.95 -8.37 -2.14
CA LYS A 45 -6.76 -7.09 -1.45
C LYS A 45 -6.97 -7.18 0.06
N ALA A 46 -7.44 -8.32 0.56
CA ALA A 46 -7.66 -8.53 1.98
C ALA A 46 -6.45 -9.16 2.65
N CYS A 47 -6.42 -9.08 3.98
CA CYS A 47 -5.50 -9.85 4.80
C CYS A 47 -5.72 -11.36 4.59
N PRO A 48 -4.66 -12.16 4.37
CA PRO A 48 -4.75 -13.62 4.27
C PRO A 48 -5.46 -14.29 5.44
N GLU A 49 -5.23 -13.80 6.66
CA GLU A 49 -5.75 -14.38 7.91
C GLU A 49 -7.14 -13.86 8.26
N CYS A 50 -7.28 -12.54 8.48
CA CYS A 50 -8.54 -11.99 8.98
C CYS A 50 -9.49 -11.47 7.89
N ARG A 51 -9.12 -11.56 6.61
CA ARG A 51 -9.93 -11.11 5.46
C ARG A 51 -10.41 -9.65 5.49
N ILE A 52 -9.86 -8.83 6.39
CA ILE A 52 -10.08 -7.38 6.40
C ILE A 52 -9.45 -6.79 5.13
N THR A 53 -10.24 -6.05 4.37
CA THR A 53 -9.82 -5.39 3.13
C THR A 53 -8.78 -4.32 3.44
N SER A 54 -7.63 -4.39 2.75
CA SER A 54 -6.53 -3.45 2.90
C SER A 54 -5.96 -3.11 1.53
N SER A 55 -6.39 -2.00 0.94
CA SER A 55 -6.04 -1.64 -0.45
C SER A 55 -4.53 -1.46 -0.69
N TYR A 56 -3.74 -1.19 0.34
CA TYR A 56 -2.27 -1.07 0.29
C TYR A 56 -1.60 -1.73 1.51
N TYR A 57 -0.28 -1.87 1.46
CA TYR A 57 0.57 -2.29 2.58
C TYR A 57 1.75 -1.32 2.70
N ILE A 58 2.31 -1.21 3.90
CA ILE A 58 3.43 -0.31 4.20
C ILE A 58 4.67 -1.17 4.40
N PRO A 59 5.71 -1.05 3.54
CA PRO A 59 6.98 -1.72 3.78
C PRO A 59 7.69 -1.06 4.98
N HIS A 60 8.04 -1.87 5.98
CA HIS A 60 8.73 -1.42 7.19
C HIS A 60 9.77 -2.46 7.65
N LYS A 61 10.86 -2.00 8.28
CA LYS A 61 11.96 -2.88 8.71
C LYS A 61 11.58 -3.75 9.90
N TYR A 62 10.68 -3.27 10.74
CA TYR A 62 10.26 -3.92 11.98
C TYR A 62 8.78 -4.25 11.94
N TRP A 63 8.41 -5.37 12.56
CA TRP A 63 7.04 -5.64 12.94
C TRP A 63 6.59 -4.59 13.96
N ILE A 64 5.39 -4.02 13.78
CA ILE A 64 4.78 -3.11 14.75
C ILE A 64 3.58 -3.81 15.38
N SER A 65 3.66 -4.10 16.67
CA SER A 65 2.56 -4.65 17.48
C SER A 65 1.73 -3.56 18.14
N ASP A 66 2.35 -2.41 18.46
CA ASP A 66 1.67 -1.29 19.10
C ASP A 66 0.75 -0.55 18.12
N VAL A 67 -0.48 -0.29 18.55
CA VAL A 67 -1.49 0.38 17.72
C VAL A 67 -1.11 1.84 17.47
N GLY A 68 -0.58 2.54 18.46
CA GLY A 68 -0.19 3.94 18.35
C GLY A 68 0.99 4.18 17.41
N GLU A 69 2.03 3.35 17.49
CA GLU A 69 3.15 3.35 16.55
C GLU A 69 2.69 3.04 15.13
N LYS A 70 1.78 2.06 14.99
CA LYS A 70 1.22 1.69 13.69
C LYS A 70 0.41 2.82 13.08
N GLU A 71 -0.42 3.51 13.86
CA GLU A 71 -1.17 4.68 13.39
C GLU A 71 -0.25 5.81 12.94
N LYS A 72 0.83 6.09 13.70
CA LYS A 72 1.86 7.05 13.30
C LYS A 72 2.51 6.65 11.98
N LEU A 73 2.86 5.36 11.80
CA LEU A 73 3.41 4.84 10.56
C LEU A 73 2.44 5.04 9.38
N ILE A 74 1.16 4.68 9.57
CA ILE A 74 0.12 4.85 8.54
C ILE A 74 -0.02 6.32 8.15
N ARG A 75 -0.10 7.22 9.14
CA ARG A 75 -0.24 8.66 8.91
C ARG A 75 0.97 9.21 8.16
N ALA A 76 2.18 8.90 8.61
CA ALA A 76 3.41 9.34 7.96
C ALA A 76 3.56 8.76 6.55
N PHE A 77 3.14 7.52 6.32
CA PHE A 77 3.15 6.91 5.00
C PHE A 77 2.15 7.60 4.06
N LYS A 78 0.89 7.77 4.48
CA LYS A 78 -0.13 8.50 3.71
C LYS A 78 0.30 9.94 3.39
N ALA A 79 0.90 10.64 4.36
CA ALA A 79 1.39 12.00 4.15
C ALA A 79 2.52 12.08 3.12
N ARG A 80 3.40 11.06 3.05
CA ARG A 80 4.46 10.98 2.03
C ARG A 80 3.90 10.59 0.67
N THR A 81 3.07 9.53 0.60
CA THR A 81 2.50 9.07 -0.67
C THR A 81 1.50 10.06 -1.26
N GLY A 82 0.76 10.76 -0.41
CA GLY A 82 -0.18 11.81 -0.81
C GLY A 82 0.49 13.05 -1.42
N LYS A 83 1.82 13.16 -1.38
CA LYS A 83 2.58 14.18 -2.14
C LYS A 83 3.07 13.67 -3.50
N ILE A 84 3.04 12.36 -3.70
CA ILE A 84 3.48 11.71 -4.93
C ILE A 84 2.29 11.63 -5.88
N ARG A 85 2.42 12.20 -7.07
CA ARG A 85 1.39 12.15 -8.11
C ARG A 85 1.04 10.72 -8.48
N CYS A 86 -0.25 10.42 -8.49
CA CYS A 86 -0.75 9.11 -8.86
C CYS A 86 -0.48 8.85 -10.35
N LYS A 87 0.42 7.90 -10.63
CA LYS A 87 0.80 7.54 -12.00
C LYS A 87 -0.41 7.13 -12.85
N PHE A 88 -1.38 6.42 -12.25
CA PHE A 88 -2.60 6.03 -12.95
C PHE A 88 -3.44 7.26 -13.30
N PHE A 89 -3.73 8.11 -12.32
CA PHE A 89 -4.54 9.31 -12.49
C PHE A 89 -3.97 10.27 -13.55
N VAL A 90 -2.66 10.50 -13.53
CA VAL A 90 -2.00 11.35 -14.55
C VAL A 90 -2.06 10.69 -15.93
N ARG A 91 -1.77 9.39 -16.03
CA ARG A 91 -1.74 8.67 -17.31
C ARG A 91 -3.12 8.56 -17.97
N THR A 92 -4.17 8.41 -17.19
CA THR A 92 -5.56 8.24 -17.68
C THR A 92 -6.36 9.55 -17.67
N ARG A 93 -5.70 10.71 -17.51
CA ARG A 93 -6.32 12.05 -17.48
C ARG A 93 -7.48 12.17 -16.47
N GLY A 94 -7.28 11.67 -15.26
CA GLY A 94 -8.23 11.83 -14.15
C GLY A 94 -8.95 10.56 -13.72
N HIS A 95 -8.63 9.39 -14.30
CA HIS A 95 -9.27 8.13 -13.92
C HIS A 95 -8.33 7.17 -13.17
N CYS A 96 -8.39 7.21 -11.83
CA CYS A 96 -7.65 6.24 -11.01
C CYS A 96 -8.51 4.99 -10.75
N PRO A 97 -8.02 3.76 -11.06
CA PRO A 97 -8.76 2.53 -10.79
C PRO A 97 -8.97 2.27 -9.28
N PHE A 98 -8.20 2.95 -8.43
CA PHE A 98 -8.32 2.86 -6.97
C PHE A 98 -9.26 3.91 -6.38
N ARG A 99 -9.71 4.91 -7.14
CA ARG A 99 -10.64 5.96 -6.69
C ARG A 99 -10.31 6.49 -5.27
N SER A 100 -11.20 6.31 -4.30
CA SER A 100 -11.08 6.76 -2.91
C SER A 100 -10.07 5.96 -2.08
N ASP A 101 -9.70 4.76 -2.52
CA ASP A 101 -8.67 3.92 -1.89
C ASP A 101 -7.25 4.31 -2.31
N CYS A 102 -7.09 5.28 -3.21
CA CYS A 102 -5.77 5.69 -3.65
C CYS A 102 -5.05 6.51 -2.57
N ILE A 103 -3.84 6.09 -2.23
CA ILE A 103 -2.97 6.78 -1.28
C ILE A 103 -2.09 7.87 -1.93
N TYR A 104 -2.22 8.05 -3.25
CA TYR A 104 -1.41 8.97 -4.05
C TYR A 104 -2.19 10.23 -4.42
N LEU A 105 -1.47 11.30 -4.74
CA LEU A 105 -2.09 12.58 -5.09
C LEU A 105 -2.85 12.50 -6.42
N HIS A 106 -4.14 12.82 -6.40
CA HIS A 106 -5.00 12.97 -7.57
C HIS A 106 -5.11 14.45 -7.96
N GLU A 107 -4.00 15.02 -8.41
CA GLU A 107 -3.97 16.38 -8.95
C GLU A 107 -3.93 16.31 -10.48
N LEU A 108 -4.93 16.91 -11.14
CA LEU A 108 -4.86 17.12 -12.59
C LEU A 108 -3.84 18.23 -12.84
N PRO A 109 -2.97 18.12 -13.86
CA PRO A 109 -2.16 19.26 -14.25
C PRO A 109 -3.12 20.41 -14.54
N ALA A 110 -3.00 21.50 -13.78
CA ALA A 110 -3.79 22.69 -13.99
C ALA A 110 -3.60 23.09 -15.45
N VAL A 111 -4.66 22.93 -16.25
CA VAL A 111 -4.71 23.52 -17.58
C VAL A 111 -4.50 25.00 -17.33
N ARG A 112 -3.37 25.54 -17.80
CA ARG A 112 -3.15 26.98 -17.80
C ARG A 112 -4.24 27.56 -18.67
N LEU A 113 -5.33 28.04 -18.05
CA LEU A 113 -6.27 28.91 -18.71
C LEU A 113 -5.45 30.09 -19.24
N PRO A 114 -5.46 30.38 -20.56
CA PRO A 114 -4.82 31.57 -21.07
C PRO A 114 -5.48 32.76 -20.36
N ARG A 115 -4.67 33.53 -19.65
CA ARG A 115 -5.10 34.82 -19.10
C ARG A 115 -5.45 35.69 -20.30
N HIS A 116 -6.73 36.05 -20.39
CA HIS A 116 -7.25 37.02 -21.35
C HIS A 116 -6.79 38.43 -20.99
#